data_AF-A0A7G6SU09-F1
#
_entry.id   AF-A0A7G6SU09-F1
#
_cell.length_a   1.000
_cell.length_b   1.000
_cell.length_c   1.000
_cell.angle_alpha   90.00
_cell.angle_beta   90.00
_cell.angle_gamma   90.00
#
_symmetry.space_group_name_H-M   'P 1'
#
loop_
_entity.id
_entity.type
_entity.pdbx_description
1 polymer ?
#
loop_
_entity_poly.entity_id
_entity_poly.type
_entity_poly.pdbx_seq_one_letter_code
_entity_poly.pdbx_strand_id
1 'polypeptide(L)'
;MSTVPKASEQQAADNEHDSGSEYFEAPITPEDLHEVSDEHFDTPEVPDSEPSGPGASRIKPKKKPSAISGRKFHKRDLVRIDTLRPSLADRIRSDHPDLPRGARISREELGRYRMRYMEELLQQEHGEFSELDRQVVESIARQDTISENSEEEFEEHRTFPDRVSDNMAAFGGSWWFLISFATVLLVWIGINLFEGLNGAFDPYPFILLNLLLSCIAAIQAPIIMMSQKRQEVKDRLRSFNEYRVNLKAELEVRHLHEKLDYLISRQWTRLAEMQQMQLDAMNELAGTKKVKRAVRGRRVVKGEAGE
;
A
#
# COMPACT_ATOMS: atom_id res chain seq x y z
N MET A 1 -25.56 24.12 -40.85
CA MET A 1 -24.94 25.29 -40.18
C MET A 1 -25.48 25.35 -38.77
N SER A 2 -24.72 24.85 -37.79
CA SER A 2 -25.04 24.98 -36.38
C SER A 2 -23.74 25.27 -35.65
N THR A 3 -23.69 26.44 -35.04
CA THR A 3 -22.51 27.12 -34.47
C THR A 3 -22.33 26.71 -33.02
N VAL A 4 -21.15 26.19 -32.69
CA VAL A 4 -20.67 25.97 -31.31
C VAL A 4 -19.89 27.22 -30.88
N PRO A 5 -20.16 27.85 -29.73
CA PRO A 5 -19.27 28.88 -29.20
C PRO A 5 -18.12 28.23 -28.42
N LYS A 6 -16.88 28.58 -28.80
CA LYS A 6 -15.66 28.22 -28.08
C LYS A 6 -15.39 29.31 -27.05
N ALA A 7 -15.32 28.93 -25.78
CA ALA A 7 -15.07 29.82 -24.67
C ALA A 7 -13.56 30.18 -24.57
N SER A 8 -13.30 31.48 -24.63
CA SER A 8 -12.28 32.28 -23.92
C SER A 8 -10.87 31.72 -23.75
N GLU A 9 -9.97 32.18 -24.62
CA GLU A 9 -8.59 32.52 -24.27
C GLU A 9 -8.59 33.69 -23.28
N GLN A 10 -7.95 33.51 -22.13
CA GLN A 10 -7.55 34.59 -21.26
C GLN A 10 -6.14 34.28 -20.73
N GLN A 11 -5.16 34.72 -21.50
CA GLN A 11 -3.77 34.87 -21.07
C GLN A 11 -3.59 36.25 -20.40
N ALA A 12 -2.65 36.27 -19.46
CA ALA A 12 -2.02 37.44 -18.82
C ALA A 12 -2.74 38.02 -17.58
N ALA A 13 -2.35 37.51 -16.41
CA ALA A 13 -1.60 38.27 -15.39
C ALA A 13 -1.66 37.51 -14.06
N ASP A 14 -0.54 36.92 -13.62
CA ASP A 14 -0.06 37.19 -12.27
C ASP A 14 1.40 36.74 -12.12
N ASN A 15 2.20 37.68 -11.64
CA ASN A 15 3.61 37.59 -11.34
C ASN A 15 3.73 37.61 -9.81
N GLU A 16 4.83 37.05 -9.29
CA GLU A 16 5.29 37.14 -7.89
C GLU A 16 4.56 36.32 -6.81
N HIS A 17 5.09 35.12 -6.51
CA HIS A 17 5.69 34.90 -5.19
C HIS A 17 6.76 33.80 -5.24
N ASP A 18 8.00 34.25 -5.23
CA ASP A 18 9.22 33.49 -4.94
C ASP A 18 9.45 33.53 -3.42
N SER A 19 9.51 32.35 -2.78
CA SER A 19 10.15 32.15 -1.48
C SER A 19 10.33 30.65 -1.18
N GLY A 20 11.54 30.16 -1.47
CA GLY A 20 12.40 29.56 -0.44
C GLY A 20 12.09 28.15 0.08
N SER A 21 12.72 27.14 -0.53
CA SER A 21 13.48 26.12 0.21
C SER A 21 14.56 25.50 -0.68
N GLU A 22 15.68 26.22 -0.83
CA GLU A 22 16.94 25.64 -1.29
C GLU A 22 17.43 24.62 -0.24
N TYR A 23 17.52 23.36 -0.64
CA TYR A 23 18.31 22.38 0.08
C TYR A 23 19.78 22.71 -0.17
N PHE A 24 20.47 23.13 0.88
CA PHE A 24 21.90 23.39 0.87
C PHE A 24 22.65 22.06 0.71
N GLU A 25 23.14 21.78 -0.49
CA GLU A 25 24.08 20.70 -0.76
C GLU A 25 25.47 21.17 -0.30
N ALA A 26 25.96 20.62 0.81
CA ALA A 26 27.31 20.91 1.29
C ALA A 26 28.35 20.27 0.33
N PRO A 27 29.44 20.96 -0.04
CA PRO A 27 30.49 20.36 -0.84
C PRO A 27 31.29 19.39 0.02
N ILE A 28 31.24 18.12 -0.34
CA ILE A 28 32.12 17.07 0.20
C ILE A 28 33.56 17.41 -0.19
N THR A 29 34.41 17.68 0.80
CA THR A 29 35.85 17.87 0.61
C THR A 29 36.54 16.50 0.58
N PRO A 30 37.72 16.36 -0.08
CA PRO A 30 38.34 15.05 -0.30
C PRO A 30 38.96 14.40 0.96
N GLU A 31 38.80 14.99 2.16
CA GLU A 31 39.47 14.56 3.38
C GLU A 31 38.67 13.56 4.24
N ASP A 32 37.38 13.33 3.98
CA ASP A 32 36.56 12.43 4.81
C ASP A 32 36.59 10.95 4.37
N LEU A 33 37.48 10.57 3.44
CA LEU A 33 37.49 9.23 2.82
C LEU A 33 38.51 8.24 3.38
N HIS A 34 39.25 8.59 4.44
CA HIS A 34 40.26 7.70 4.99
C HIS A 34 40.38 7.81 6.52
N GLU A 35 39.43 7.22 7.25
CA GLU A 35 39.71 6.62 8.55
C GLU A 35 38.54 5.73 9.02
N VAL A 36 38.47 4.52 8.47
CA VAL A 36 37.80 3.40 9.14
C VAL A 36 38.74 2.21 9.06
N SER A 37 39.70 2.18 10.00
CA SER A 37 40.55 1.02 10.24
C SER A 37 40.01 0.27 11.47
N ASP A 38 39.72 -1.01 11.25
CA ASP A 38 39.73 -2.12 12.20
C ASP A 38 39.05 -1.93 13.57
N GLU A 39 37.71 -2.04 13.60
CA GLU A 39 37.02 -2.63 14.75
C GLU A 39 36.64 -4.08 14.42
N HIS A 40 37.43 -5.01 14.97
CA HIS A 40 37.16 -6.44 14.98
C HIS A 40 35.97 -6.71 15.91
N PHE A 41 34.77 -6.83 15.34
CA PHE A 41 33.58 -7.24 16.09
C PHE A 41 33.66 -8.75 16.34
N ASP A 42 34.08 -9.13 17.54
CA ASP A 42 34.12 -10.51 18.00
C ASP A 42 32.69 -11.09 17.92
N THR A 43 32.48 -12.03 17.02
CA THR A 43 31.20 -12.70 16.84
C THR A 43 31.03 -13.65 18.02
N PRO A 44 29.92 -13.63 18.78
CA PRO A 44 29.73 -14.64 19.82
C PRO A 44 29.68 -16.00 19.13
N GLU A 45 30.67 -16.84 19.42
CA GLU A 45 30.78 -18.21 18.94
C GLU A 45 29.47 -18.94 19.31
N VAL A 46 28.68 -19.29 18.28
CA VAL A 46 27.48 -20.10 18.44
C VAL A 46 27.96 -21.51 18.77
N PRO A 47 27.68 -22.07 19.96
CA PRO A 47 28.13 -23.42 20.27
C PRO A 47 27.48 -24.40 19.30
N ASP A 48 28.32 -25.16 18.59
CA ASP A 48 27.91 -26.22 17.69
C ASP A 48 26.80 -27.08 18.32
N SER A 49 25.66 -27.12 17.66
CA SER A 49 24.53 -27.95 18.08
C SER A 49 24.86 -29.40 17.77
N GLU A 50 25.41 -30.13 18.73
CA GLU A 50 25.61 -31.58 18.65
C GLU A 50 24.30 -32.33 18.32
N PRO A 51 24.38 -33.49 17.63
CA PRO A 51 23.20 -34.22 17.21
C PRO A 51 22.51 -34.89 18.42
N SER A 52 21.31 -34.40 18.72
CA SER A 52 20.15 -35.14 19.24
C SER A 52 20.45 -36.42 20.05
N GLY A 53 20.70 -36.28 21.35
CA GLY A 53 20.52 -37.37 22.31
C GLY A 53 19.03 -37.68 22.55
N PRO A 54 18.63 -38.95 22.76
CA PRO A 54 17.23 -39.29 22.98
C PRO A 54 16.86 -39.00 24.44
N GLY A 55 16.13 -37.90 24.69
CA GLY A 55 15.63 -37.66 26.05
C GLY A 55 15.09 -36.28 26.40
N ALA A 56 15.22 -35.27 25.54
CA ALA A 56 14.62 -33.96 25.83
C ALA A 56 13.13 -33.96 25.50
N SER A 57 12.29 -34.11 26.53
CA SER A 57 10.85 -33.95 26.42
C SER A 57 10.51 -32.57 25.83
N ARG A 58 10.17 -32.51 24.54
CA ARG A 58 9.62 -31.33 23.86
C ARG A 58 8.44 -30.80 24.67
N ILE A 59 8.63 -29.67 25.35
CA ILE A 59 7.56 -28.96 26.06
C ILE A 59 6.54 -28.55 24.99
N LYS A 60 5.44 -29.29 24.90
CA LYS A 60 4.39 -29.03 23.91
C LYS A 60 3.86 -27.61 24.14
N PRO A 61 3.86 -26.73 23.12
CA PRO A 61 3.47 -25.35 23.36
C PRO A 61 2.00 -25.29 23.76
N LYS A 62 1.72 -24.62 24.89
CA LYS A 62 0.37 -24.55 25.47
C LYS A 62 -0.58 -23.86 24.49
N LYS A 63 -1.55 -24.60 23.96
CA LYS A 63 -2.62 -24.08 23.11
C LYS A 63 -3.72 -23.45 23.97
N LYS A 64 -4.25 -22.30 23.56
CA LYS A 64 -5.34 -21.59 24.25
C LYS A 64 -6.60 -21.54 23.35
N PRO A 65 -7.82 -21.58 23.91
CA PRO A 65 -9.03 -21.50 23.12
C PRO A 65 -9.24 -20.10 22.53
N SER A 66 -9.80 -20.03 21.32
CA SER A 66 -10.40 -18.80 20.79
C SER A 66 -11.71 -18.50 21.52
N ALA A 67 -12.00 -17.22 21.73
CA ALA A 67 -13.21 -16.76 22.40
C ALA A 67 -14.48 -16.90 21.55
N ILE A 68 -14.36 -17.06 20.22
CA ILE A 68 -15.52 -17.23 19.31
C ILE A 68 -15.81 -18.72 19.09
N SER A 69 -14.87 -19.48 18.51
CA SER A 69 -15.11 -20.91 18.22
C SER A 69 -14.78 -21.89 19.35
N GLY A 70 -14.11 -21.45 20.42
CA GLY A 70 -13.62 -22.35 21.47
C GLY A 70 -12.47 -23.29 21.04
N ARG A 71 -12.06 -23.27 19.76
CA ARG A 71 -10.97 -24.12 19.23
C ARG A 71 -9.62 -23.69 19.80
N LYS A 72 -8.72 -24.66 20.03
CA LYS A 72 -7.41 -24.43 20.66
C LYS A 72 -6.34 -24.08 19.63
N PHE A 73 -5.78 -22.87 19.73
CA PHE A 73 -4.73 -22.35 18.86
C PHE A 73 -3.43 -22.08 19.61
N HIS A 74 -2.31 -21.90 18.91
CA HIS A 74 -1.09 -21.40 19.55
C HIS A 74 -1.24 -19.94 19.95
N LYS A 75 -0.49 -19.51 20.97
CA LYS A 75 -0.50 -18.12 21.46
C LYS A 75 -0.18 -17.10 20.36
N ARG A 76 0.63 -17.48 19.36
CA ARG A 76 1.01 -16.65 18.19
C ARG A 76 -0.13 -16.42 17.19
N ASP A 77 -1.11 -17.32 17.17
CA ASP A 77 -2.26 -17.27 16.25
C ASP A 77 -3.48 -16.60 16.87
N LEU A 78 -3.36 -16.13 18.12
CA LEU A 78 -4.43 -15.50 18.88
C LEU A 78 -4.21 -13.99 18.98
N VAL A 79 -5.18 -13.23 18.49
CA VAL A 79 -5.18 -11.75 18.46
C VAL A 79 -6.20 -11.22 19.45
N ARG A 80 -5.89 -10.14 20.16
CA ARG A 80 -6.82 -9.50 21.12
C ARG A 80 -7.80 -8.60 20.37
N ILE A 81 -9.09 -8.70 20.68
CA ILE A 81 -10.12 -7.86 20.05
C ILE A 81 -9.85 -6.37 20.28
N ASP A 82 -9.37 -5.98 21.47
CA ASP A 82 -9.08 -4.58 21.81
C ASP A 82 -7.95 -3.95 20.97
N THR A 83 -7.12 -4.77 20.31
CA THR A 83 -6.03 -4.29 19.44
C THR A 83 -6.48 -4.09 17.99
N LEU A 84 -7.71 -4.50 17.65
CA LEU A 84 -8.28 -4.38 16.32
C LEU A 84 -8.80 -2.96 16.04
N ARG A 85 -9.23 -2.76 14.80
CA ARG A 85 -10.03 -1.59 14.40
C ARG A 85 -11.26 -1.44 15.28
N PRO A 86 -11.64 -0.21 15.69
CA PRO A 86 -12.88 0.03 16.43
C PRO A 86 -14.10 -0.57 15.70
N SER A 87 -14.29 -0.25 14.41
CA SER A 87 -15.38 -0.80 13.59
C SER A 87 -15.43 -2.32 13.57
N LEU A 88 -14.27 -2.96 13.34
CA LEU A 88 -14.17 -4.41 13.31
C LEU A 88 -14.40 -5.04 14.69
N ALA A 89 -13.88 -4.41 15.75
CA ALA A 89 -14.09 -4.86 17.12
C ALA A 89 -15.55 -4.74 17.55
N ASP A 90 -16.22 -3.64 17.17
CA ASP A 90 -17.63 -3.40 17.45
C ASP A 90 -18.52 -4.36 16.66
N ARG A 91 -18.19 -4.66 15.40
CA ARG A 91 -18.89 -5.67 14.60
C ARG A 91 -18.77 -7.07 15.21
N ILE A 92 -17.57 -7.47 15.63
CA ILE A 92 -17.36 -8.76 16.30
C ILE A 92 -18.15 -8.82 17.63
N ARG A 93 -18.23 -7.72 18.37
CA ARG A 93 -19.01 -7.65 19.61
C ARG A 93 -20.53 -7.62 19.36
N SER A 94 -20.97 -7.07 18.23
CA SER A 94 -22.38 -7.12 17.81
C SER A 94 -22.81 -8.56 17.53
N ASP A 95 -21.97 -9.34 16.83
CA ASP A 95 -22.26 -10.75 16.55
C ASP A 95 -22.11 -11.65 17.80
N HIS A 96 -21.26 -11.24 18.75
CA HIS A 96 -20.95 -12.00 19.96
C HIS A 96 -20.95 -11.10 21.21
N PRO A 97 -22.14 -10.75 21.74
CA PRO A 97 -22.28 -9.82 22.87
C PRO A 97 -21.72 -10.36 24.19
N ASP A 98 -21.59 -11.68 24.34
CA ASP A 98 -21.09 -12.32 25.57
C ASP A 98 -19.55 -12.29 25.72
N LEU A 99 -18.84 -11.65 24.78
CA LEU A 99 -17.38 -11.63 24.78
C LEU A 99 -16.81 -10.75 25.91
N PRO A 100 -15.94 -11.30 26.78
CA PRO A 100 -15.29 -10.52 27.82
C PRO A 100 -14.27 -9.52 27.26
N ARG A 101 -14.05 -8.41 27.98
CA ARG A 101 -12.99 -7.42 27.64
C ARG A 101 -11.63 -8.11 27.57
N GLY A 102 -10.88 -7.92 26.49
CA GLY A 102 -9.61 -8.62 26.26
C GLY A 102 -9.71 -10.03 25.68
N ALA A 103 -10.89 -10.45 25.23
CA ALA A 103 -11.07 -11.70 24.49
C ALA A 103 -10.08 -11.82 23.31
N ARG A 104 -9.63 -13.06 23.08
CA ARG A 104 -8.69 -13.40 22.02
C ARG A 104 -9.36 -14.27 20.98
N ILE A 105 -9.17 -13.94 19.72
CA ILE A 105 -9.73 -14.67 18.57
C ILE A 105 -8.60 -15.19 17.70
N SER A 106 -8.86 -16.24 16.93
CA SER A 106 -7.84 -16.80 16.02
C SER A 106 -7.63 -15.90 14.80
N ARG A 107 -6.44 -15.96 14.18
CA ARG A 107 -6.14 -15.29 12.91
C ARG A 107 -7.10 -15.68 11.79
N GLU A 108 -7.54 -16.93 11.76
CA GLU A 108 -8.48 -17.43 10.75
C GLU A 108 -9.87 -16.78 10.89
N GLU A 109 -10.40 -16.71 12.11
CA GLU A 109 -11.68 -16.02 12.40
C GLU A 109 -11.58 -14.52 12.12
N LEU A 110 -10.48 -13.90 12.53
CA LEU A 110 -10.19 -12.50 12.23
C LEU A 110 -10.14 -12.26 10.71
N GLY A 111 -9.51 -13.16 9.95
CA GLY A 111 -9.48 -13.11 8.49
C GLY A 111 -10.88 -13.12 7.87
N ARG A 112 -11.78 -13.99 8.36
CA ARG A 112 -13.18 -14.01 7.90
C ARG A 112 -13.92 -12.71 8.19
N TYR A 113 -13.75 -12.13 9.38
CA TYR A 113 -14.37 -10.85 9.73
C TYR A 113 -13.80 -9.67 8.93
N ARG A 114 -12.48 -9.65 8.69
CA ARG A 114 -11.83 -8.66 7.81
C ARG A 114 -12.37 -8.76 6.39
N MET A 115 -12.49 -9.97 5.86
CA MET A 115 -12.99 -10.21 4.51
C MET A 115 -14.41 -9.69 4.34
N ARG A 116 -15.33 -10.01 5.26
CA ARG A 116 -16.71 -9.48 5.22
C ARG A 116 -16.76 -7.96 5.34
N TYR A 117 -15.98 -7.37 6.25
CA TYR A 117 -15.95 -5.91 6.41
C TYR A 117 -15.46 -5.22 5.15
N MET A 118 -14.40 -5.75 4.51
CA MET A 118 -13.91 -5.21 3.24
C MET A 118 -14.90 -5.42 2.11
N GLU A 119 -15.59 -6.56 2.07
CA GLU A 119 -16.62 -6.85 1.07
C GLU A 119 -17.78 -5.84 1.16
N GLU A 120 -18.30 -5.60 2.36
CA GLU A 120 -19.34 -4.61 2.61
C GLU A 120 -18.91 -3.19 2.21
N LEU A 121 -17.65 -2.84 2.48
CA LEU A 121 -17.11 -1.51 2.17
C LEU A 121 -16.98 -1.27 0.66
N LEU A 122 -16.43 -2.25 -0.06
CA LEU A 122 -16.28 -2.19 -1.51
C LEU A 122 -17.64 -2.18 -2.21
N GLN A 123 -18.60 -2.93 -1.68
CA GLN A 123 -19.97 -2.93 -2.18
C GLN A 123 -20.66 -1.58 -2.01
N GLN A 124 -20.35 -0.83 -0.95
CA GLN A 124 -20.87 0.53 -0.74
C GLN A 124 -20.28 1.57 -1.72
N GLU A 125 -19.00 1.46 -2.07
CA GLU A 125 -18.29 2.42 -2.94
C GLU A 125 -18.49 2.13 -4.43
N HIS A 126 -18.33 0.87 -4.85
CA HIS A 126 -18.26 0.50 -6.26
C HIS A 126 -19.55 -0.18 -6.78
N GLY A 127 -20.50 -0.49 -5.90
CA GLY A 127 -21.77 -1.13 -6.24
C GLY A 127 -21.63 -2.61 -6.58
N GLU A 128 -20.91 -2.92 -7.67
CA GLU A 128 -20.62 -4.30 -8.10
C GLU A 128 -19.24 -4.77 -7.63
N PHE A 129 -19.19 -6.02 -7.18
CA PHE A 129 -17.97 -6.68 -6.71
C PHE A 129 -17.20 -7.26 -7.91
N SER A 130 -16.04 -6.69 -8.25
CA SER A 130 -15.19 -7.23 -9.31
C SER A 130 -14.44 -8.48 -8.83
N GLU A 131 -14.06 -9.37 -9.76
CA GLU A 131 -13.16 -10.49 -9.46
C GLU A 131 -11.79 -10.01 -8.93
N LEU A 132 -11.37 -8.80 -9.34
CA LEU A 132 -10.15 -8.18 -8.85
C LEU A 132 -10.26 -7.81 -7.36
N ASP A 133 -11.42 -7.27 -6.97
CA ASP A 133 -11.74 -6.86 -5.60
C ASP A 133 -11.66 -8.07 -4.68
N ARG A 134 -12.25 -9.19 -5.09
CA ARG A 134 -12.21 -10.45 -4.33
C ARG A 134 -10.79 -10.96 -4.11
N GLN A 135 -9.96 -10.94 -5.15
CA GLN A 135 -8.55 -11.35 -5.07
C GLN A 135 -7.75 -10.44 -4.13
N VAL A 136 -7.99 -9.13 -4.19
CA VAL A 136 -7.34 -8.17 -3.29
C VAL A 136 -7.79 -8.40 -1.85
N VAL A 137 -9.08 -8.52 -1.59
CA VAL A 137 -9.63 -8.77 -0.25
C VAL A 137 -9.07 -10.05 0.34
N GLU A 138 -9.01 -11.12 -0.45
CA GLU A 138 -8.43 -12.39 -0.02
C GLU A 138 -6.93 -12.24 0.34
N SER A 139 -6.15 -11.53 -0.50
CA SER A 139 -4.73 -11.29 -0.25
C SER A 139 -4.47 -10.46 1.01
N ILE A 140 -5.30 -9.43 1.26
CA ILE A 140 -5.20 -8.59 2.46
C ILE A 140 -5.63 -9.38 3.70
N ALA A 141 -6.66 -10.23 3.60
CA ALA A 141 -7.14 -11.06 4.70
C ALA A 141 -6.11 -12.11 5.13
N ARG A 142 -5.38 -12.70 4.18
CA ARG A 142 -4.31 -13.68 4.45
C ARG A 142 -3.07 -13.08 5.11
N GLN A 143 -2.96 -11.75 5.13
CA GLN A 143 -1.88 -11.02 5.81
C GLN A 143 -0.49 -11.46 5.32
N ASP A 144 -0.37 -11.66 4.00
CA ASP A 144 0.94 -11.83 3.37
C ASP A 144 1.76 -10.57 3.61
N THR A 145 2.99 -10.72 4.08
CA THR A 145 3.90 -9.59 4.31
C THR A 145 4.22 -8.94 2.97
N ILE A 146 3.65 -7.75 2.77
CA ILE A 146 3.47 -7.04 1.50
C ILE A 146 4.76 -6.62 0.77
N SER A 147 5.96 -6.76 1.35
CA SER A 147 7.10 -5.96 0.91
C SER A 147 8.12 -6.61 -0.04
N GLU A 148 8.26 -7.94 -0.13
CA GLU A 148 9.45 -8.49 -0.82
C GLU A 148 9.16 -9.49 -1.95
N ASN A 149 8.07 -10.26 -1.88
CA ASN A 149 8.06 -11.52 -2.64
C ASN A 149 7.51 -11.44 -4.07
N SER A 150 6.83 -10.37 -4.49
CA SER A 150 6.20 -10.37 -5.83
C SER A 150 7.18 -10.14 -6.99
N GLU A 151 8.28 -9.41 -6.76
CA GLU A 151 9.31 -9.20 -7.77
C GLU A 151 10.34 -10.35 -7.77
N GLU A 152 10.69 -10.87 -6.58
CA GLU A 152 11.66 -11.96 -6.40
C GLU A 152 11.15 -13.30 -6.96
N GLU A 153 9.87 -13.64 -6.75
CA GLU A 153 9.27 -14.89 -7.25
C GLU A 153 9.16 -14.91 -8.80
N PHE A 154 9.19 -13.74 -9.45
CA PHE A 154 9.20 -13.61 -10.92
C PHE A 154 10.61 -13.62 -11.52
N GLU A 155 11.63 -13.21 -10.77
CA GLU A 155 13.04 -13.24 -11.20
C GLU A 155 13.60 -14.68 -11.18
N GLU A 156 13.11 -15.56 -10.31
CA GLU A 156 13.68 -16.89 -10.04
C GLU A 156 13.46 -17.91 -11.19
N HIS A 157 12.59 -17.62 -12.17
CA HIS A 157 12.27 -18.53 -13.29
C HIS A 157 12.44 -17.90 -14.67
N ARG A 158 13.56 -17.21 -14.93
CA ARG A 158 13.89 -16.75 -16.29
C ARG A 158 14.52 -17.87 -17.13
N THR A 159 13.80 -18.33 -18.15
CA THR A 159 14.36 -19.24 -19.16
C THR A 159 15.36 -18.50 -20.06
N PHE A 160 16.42 -19.17 -20.52
CA PHE A 160 17.41 -18.62 -21.45
C PHE A 160 16.80 -17.87 -22.66
N PRO A 161 15.76 -18.39 -23.35
CA PRO A 161 15.09 -17.66 -24.44
C PRO A 161 14.40 -16.36 -24.01
N ASP A 162 13.91 -16.26 -22.77
CA ASP A 162 13.25 -15.02 -22.30
C ASP A 162 14.27 -13.88 -22.14
N ARG A 163 15.49 -14.21 -21.69
CA ARG A 163 16.58 -13.23 -21.57
C ARG A 163 17.03 -12.72 -22.94
N VAL A 164 17.05 -13.60 -23.94
CA VAL A 164 17.44 -13.22 -25.32
C VAL A 164 16.35 -12.37 -25.97
N SER A 165 15.08 -12.71 -25.80
CA SER A 165 13.94 -11.95 -26.32
C SER A 165 13.89 -10.53 -25.73
N ASP A 166 14.08 -10.38 -24.41
CA ASP A 166 14.12 -9.08 -23.74
C ASP A 166 15.24 -8.18 -24.27
N ASN A 167 16.45 -8.74 -24.41
CA ASN A 167 17.58 -8.00 -24.94
C ASN A 167 17.39 -7.62 -26.42
N MET A 168 16.79 -8.51 -27.23
CA MET A 168 16.47 -8.21 -28.62
C MET A 168 15.37 -7.15 -28.76
N ALA A 169 14.35 -7.16 -27.91
CA ALA A 169 13.31 -6.13 -27.91
C ALA A 169 13.88 -4.75 -27.54
N ALA A 170 14.77 -4.70 -26.54
CA ALA A 170 15.46 -3.47 -26.15
C ALA A 170 16.42 -2.95 -27.24
N PHE A 171 17.18 -3.84 -27.89
CA PHE A 171 18.08 -3.46 -29.00
C PHE A 171 17.33 -3.05 -30.27
N GLY A 172 16.28 -3.79 -30.65
CA GLY A 172 15.50 -3.55 -31.86
C GLY A 172 14.64 -2.30 -31.80
N GLY A 173 14.33 -1.78 -30.60
CA GLY A 173 13.61 -0.52 -30.39
C GLY A 173 14.49 0.73 -30.42
N SER A 174 15.81 0.61 -30.56
CA SER A 174 16.73 1.74 -30.55
C SER A 174 16.72 2.50 -31.88
N TRP A 175 16.63 3.83 -31.82
CA TRP A 175 16.79 4.72 -32.98
C TRP A 175 18.11 4.51 -33.72
N TRP A 176 19.18 4.17 -32.98
CA TRP A 176 20.50 3.95 -33.57
C TRP A 176 20.59 2.64 -34.37
N PHE A 177 19.89 1.59 -33.92
CA PHE A 177 19.79 0.34 -34.67
C PHE A 177 19.13 0.56 -36.03
N LEU A 178 18.02 1.31 -36.05
CA LEU A 178 17.27 1.60 -37.28
C LEU A 178 18.11 2.38 -38.30
N ILE A 179 18.88 3.37 -37.84
CA ILE A 179 19.80 4.14 -38.69
C ILE A 179 20.94 3.26 -39.22
N SER A 180 21.56 2.43 -38.37
CA SER A 180 22.63 1.51 -38.79
C SER A 180 22.15 0.50 -39.84
N PHE A 181 20.94 -0.05 -39.64
CA PHE A 181 20.32 -1.01 -40.54
C PHE A 181 20.01 -0.37 -41.90
N ALA A 182 19.42 0.83 -41.91
CA ALA A 182 19.18 1.60 -43.13
C ALA A 182 20.49 1.92 -43.88
N THR A 183 21.56 2.25 -43.15
CA THR A 183 22.88 2.53 -43.74
C THR A 183 23.45 1.30 -44.43
N VAL A 184 23.37 0.12 -43.80
CA VAL A 184 23.83 -1.15 -44.39
C VAL A 184 23.04 -1.47 -45.67
N LEU A 185 21.73 -1.27 -45.67
CA LEU A 185 20.90 -1.46 -46.87
C LEU A 185 21.31 -0.52 -48.01
N LEU A 186 21.54 0.77 -47.71
CA LEU A 186 21.99 1.75 -48.71
C LEU A 186 23.37 1.40 -49.26
N VAL A 187 24.30 0.93 -48.42
CA VAL A 187 25.62 0.48 -48.85
C VAL A 187 25.51 -0.75 -49.76
N TRP A 188 24.69 -1.73 -49.39
CA TRP A 188 24.45 -2.92 -50.21
C TRP A 188 23.88 -2.57 -51.59
N ILE A 189 22.85 -1.73 -51.62
CA ILE A 189 22.24 -1.24 -52.87
C ILE A 189 23.28 -0.47 -53.69
N GLY A 190 24.06 0.40 -53.04
CA GLY A 190 25.12 1.19 -53.68
C GLY A 190 26.16 0.32 -54.36
N ILE A 191 26.74 -0.65 -53.65
CA ILE A 191 27.76 -1.56 -54.19
C ILE A 191 27.22 -2.30 -55.43
N ASN A 192 26.02 -2.89 -55.33
CA ASN A 192 25.42 -3.65 -56.42
C ASN A 192 25.00 -2.77 -57.62
N LEU A 193 24.65 -1.51 -57.38
CA LEU A 193 24.34 -0.56 -58.44
C LEU A 193 25.59 -0.08 -59.18
N PHE A 194 26.70 0.12 -58.46
CA PHE A 194 27.99 0.53 -59.05
C PHE A 194 28.66 -0.57 -59.88
N GLU A 195 28.52 -1.84 -59.49
CA GLU A 195 29.07 -2.99 -60.23
C GLU A 195 28.32 -3.29 -61.55
N GLY A 196 27.08 -2.81 -61.68
CA GLY A 196 26.28 -2.88 -62.91
C GLY A 196 25.85 -4.30 -63.33
N LEU A 197 25.20 -4.40 -64.50
CA LEU A 197 24.54 -5.64 -64.97
C LEU A 197 25.50 -6.82 -65.27
N ASN A 198 26.80 -6.57 -65.44
CA ASN A 198 27.76 -7.58 -65.87
C ASN A 198 28.62 -8.17 -64.75
N GLY A 199 28.51 -7.65 -63.52
CA GLY A 199 29.31 -8.08 -62.37
C GLY A 199 28.61 -8.01 -61.01
N ALA A 200 27.40 -7.46 -60.93
CA ALA A 200 26.68 -7.33 -59.66
C ALA A 200 26.31 -8.69 -59.05
N PHE A 201 26.58 -8.82 -57.75
CA PHE A 201 26.24 -9.99 -56.95
C PHE A 201 24.71 -10.14 -56.75
N ASP A 202 23.98 -9.03 -56.64
CA ASP A 202 22.53 -8.95 -56.50
C ASP A 202 21.96 -7.85 -57.42
N PRO A 203 21.77 -8.12 -58.74
CA PRO A 203 21.26 -7.15 -59.69
C PRO A 203 19.83 -6.70 -59.36
N TYR A 204 19.47 -5.47 -59.72
CA TYR A 204 18.08 -4.99 -59.64
C TYR A 204 17.14 -5.99 -60.34
N PRO A 205 16.12 -6.55 -59.65
CA PRO A 205 15.37 -6.03 -58.50
C PRO A 205 15.79 -6.51 -57.08
N PHE A 206 17.05 -6.91 -56.84
CA PHE A 206 17.60 -7.30 -55.53
C PHE A 206 16.91 -8.51 -54.85
N ILE A 207 16.95 -9.68 -55.50
CA ILE A 207 16.24 -10.87 -55.01
C ILE A 207 16.82 -11.43 -53.71
N LEU A 208 18.15 -11.36 -53.55
CA LEU A 208 18.81 -11.88 -52.35
C LEU A 208 18.52 -10.99 -51.14
N LEU A 209 18.59 -9.67 -51.33
CA LEU A 209 18.22 -8.70 -50.30
C LEU A 209 16.76 -8.89 -49.86
N ASN A 210 15.84 -9.06 -50.82
CA ASN A 210 14.43 -9.24 -50.53
C ASN A 210 14.16 -10.56 -49.77
N LEU A 211 14.85 -11.64 -50.12
CA LEU A 211 14.77 -12.91 -49.41
C LEU A 211 15.26 -12.77 -47.97
N LEU A 212 16.40 -12.10 -47.78
CA LEU A 212 16.99 -11.86 -46.45
C LEU A 212 16.06 -11.02 -45.57
N LEU A 213 15.55 -9.91 -46.09
CA LEU A 213 14.61 -9.03 -45.38
C LEU A 213 13.33 -9.77 -44.99
N SER A 214 12.78 -10.60 -45.89
CA SER A 214 11.60 -11.41 -45.62
C SER A 214 11.86 -12.44 -44.50
N CYS A 215 13.03 -13.07 -44.50
CA CYS A 215 13.42 -14.03 -43.46
C CYS A 215 13.57 -13.35 -42.09
N ILE A 216 14.24 -12.19 -42.05
CA ILE A 216 14.40 -11.40 -40.82
C ILE A 216 13.04 -10.96 -40.28
N ALA A 217 12.17 -10.41 -41.13
CA ALA A 217 10.84 -9.97 -40.74
C ALA A 217 9.96 -11.11 -40.21
N ALA A 218 10.05 -12.30 -40.82
CA ALA A 218 9.30 -13.48 -40.39
C ALA A 218 9.69 -13.94 -38.97
N ILE A 219 10.97 -13.84 -38.61
CA ILE A 219 11.45 -14.16 -37.25
C ILE A 219 11.13 -13.02 -36.27
N GLN A 220 11.12 -11.77 -36.73
CA GLN A 220 10.90 -10.60 -35.90
C GLN A 220 9.48 -10.54 -35.31
N ALA A 221 8.44 -10.87 -36.09
CA ALA A 221 7.05 -10.77 -35.63
C ALA A 221 6.73 -11.66 -34.41
N PRO A 222 7.10 -12.96 -34.38
CA PRO A 222 6.93 -13.80 -33.19
C PRO A 222 7.72 -13.32 -31.98
N ILE A 223 8.95 -12.80 -32.19
CA ILE A 223 9.78 -12.29 -31.09
C ILE A 223 9.13 -11.06 -30.46
N ILE A 224 8.66 -10.11 -31.28
CA ILE A 224 7.90 -8.94 -30.81
C ILE A 224 6.64 -9.39 -30.08
N MET A 225 5.91 -10.38 -30.61
CA MET A 225 4.69 -10.89 -29.97
C MET A 225 4.98 -11.56 -28.62
N MET A 226 6.08 -12.31 -28.51
CA MET A 226 6.52 -12.92 -27.25
C MET A 226 6.92 -11.86 -26.22
N SER A 227 7.68 -10.83 -26.63
CA SER A 227 8.06 -9.74 -25.72
C SER A 227 6.85 -8.91 -25.28
N GLN A 228 5.92 -8.63 -26.19
CA GLN A 228 4.66 -7.94 -25.89
C GLN A 228 3.81 -8.72 -24.90
N LYS A 229 3.58 -10.02 -25.14
CA LYS A 229 2.82 -10.89 -24.22
C LYS A 229 3.43 -10.87 -22.82
N ARG A 230 4.77 -10.89 -22.72
CA ARG A 230 5.46 -10.83 -21.42
C ARG A 230 5.33 -9.46 -20.76
N GLN A 231 5.43 -8.37 -21.52
CA GLN A 231 5.25 -7.03 -21.00
C GLN A 231 3.81 -6.83 -20.49
N GLU A 232 2.81 -7.31 -21.23
CA GLU A 232 1.40 -7.27 -20.81
C GLU A 232 1.16 -8.01 -19.48
N VAL A 233 1.78 -9.17 -19.29
CA VAL A 233 1.70 -9.92 -18.02
C VAL A 233 2.31 -9.12 -16.86
N LYS A 234 3.49 -8.50 -17.08
CA LYS A 234 4.13 -7.64 -16.07
C LYS A 234 3.26 -6.42 -15.76
N ASP A 235 2.73 -5.75 -16.78
CA ASP A 235 1.91 -4.56 -16.63
C ASP A 235 0.61 -4.90 -15.88
N ARG A 236 -0.01 -6.05 -16.16
CA ARG A 236 -1.18 -6.56 -15.43
C ARG A 236 -0.88 -6.87 -13.96
N LEU A 237 0.28 -7.46 -13.67
CA LEU A 237 0.68 -7.72 -12.28
C LEU A 237 0.98 -6.42 -11.54
N ARG A 238 1.64 -5.47 -12.20
CA ARG A 238 1.90 -4.13 -11.67
C ARG A 238 0.61 -3.39 -11.35
N SER A 239 -0.35 -3.37 -12.28
CA SER A 239 -1.65 -2.71 -12.06
C SER A 239 -2.43 -3.36 -10.92
N PHE A 240 -2.37 -4.69 -10.77
CA PHE A 240 -2.98 -5.38 -9.64
C PHE A 240 -2.33 -4.98 -8.30
N ASN A 241 -1.00 -4.94 -8.26
CA ASN A 241 -0.27 -4.52 -7.07
C ASN A 241 -0.56 -3.07 -6.69
N GLU A 242 -0.60 -2.16 -7.66
CA GLU A 242 -0.94 -0.76 -7.46
C GLU A 242 -2.37 -0.61 -6.90
N TYR A 243 -3.34 -1.31 -7.49
CA TYR A 243 -4.71 -1.34 -7.01
C TYR A 243 -4.81 -1.85 -5.56
N ARG A 244 -4.09 -2.94 -5.24
CA ARG A 244 -4.02 -3.49 -3.88
C ARG A 244 -3.41 -2.52 -2.86
N VAL A 245 -2.33 -1.84 -3.22
CA VAL A 245 -1.68 -0.82 -2.36
C VAL A 245 -2.62 0.35 -2.11
N ASN A 246 -3.28 0.85 -3.16
CA ASN A 246 -4.24 1.95 -3.03
C ASN A 246 -5.40 1.58 -2.09
N LEU A 247 -6.01 0.41 -2.28
CA LEU A 247 -7.11 -0.03 -1.42
C LEU A 247 -6.66 -0.18 0.04
N LYS A 248 -5.46 -0.71 0.28
CA LYS A 248 -4.90 -0.81 1.62
C LYS A 248 -4.69 0.57 2.26
N ALA A 249 -4.15 1.53 1.52
CA ALA A 249 -3.96 2.89 1.99
C ALA A 249 -5.30 3.55 2.36
N GLU A 250 -6.30 3.42 1.48
CA GLU A 250 -7.65 3.92 1.71
C GLU A 250 -8.29 3.33 2.96
N LEU A 251 -8.14 2.01 3.16
CA LEU A 251 -8.54 1.36 4.39
C LEU A 251 -7.82 2.01 5.57
N GLU A 252 -6.49 2.05 5.58
CA GLU A 252 -5.69 2.62 6.68
C GLU A 252 -6.12 4.05 7.04
N VAL A 253 -6.41 4.89 6.04
CA VAL A 253 -6.97 6.23 6.25
C VAL A 253 -8.34 6.16 6.96
N ARG A 254 -9.26 5.28 6.56
CA ARG A 254 -10.52 5.07 7.31
C ARG A 254 -10.28 4.62 8.75
N HIS A 255 -9.22 3.84 9.03
CA HIS A 255 -8.88 3.44 10.42
C HIS A 255 -8.63 4.66 11.29
N LEU A 256 -7.83 5.56 10.72
CA LEU A 256 -7.36 6.74 11.40
C LEU A 256 -8.55 7.65 11.67
N HIS A 257 -9.46 7.80 10.70
CA HIS A 257 -10.72 8.51 10.87
C HIS A 257 -11.59 7.90 11.98
N GLU A 258 -11.85 6.59 11.96
CA GLU A 258 -12.65 5.94 13.01
C GLU A 258 -12.04 6.11 14.42
N LYS A 259 -10.71 6.00 14.52
CA LYS A 259 -10.00 6.24 15.79
C LYS A 259 -10.08 7.70 16.21
N LEU A 260 -9.97 8.63 15.27
CA LEU A 260 -10.08 10.06 15.52
C LEU A 260 -11.48 10.37 16.06
N ASP A 261 -12.53 9.90 15.40
CA ASP A 261 -13.93 10.10 15.81
C ASP A 261 -14.19 9.50 17.18
N TYR A 262 -13.67 8.31 17.45
CA TYR A 262 -13.75 7.68 18.77
C TYR A 262 -13.11 8.53 19.86
N LEU A 263 -11.90 9.07 19.60
CA LEU A 263 -11.19 9.92 20.56
C LEU A 263 -11.90 11.24 20.76
N ILE A 264 -12.36 11.89 19.68
CA ILE A 264 -13.10 13.13 19.70
C ILE A 264 -14.37 12.95 20.54
N SER A 265 -15.22 11.96 20.22
CA SER A 265 -16.45 11.67 20.96
C SER A 265 -16.19 11.50 22.46
N ARG A 266 -15.14 10.77 22.83
CA ARG A 266 -14.74 10.60 24.23
C ARG A 266 -14.31 11.91 24.90
N GLN A 267 -13.66 12.80 24.18
CA GLN A 267 -13.32 14.13 24.70
C GLN A 267 -14.56 15.01 24.89
N TRP A 268 -15.52 14.97 23.96
CA TRP A 268 -16.80 15.69 24.10
C TRP A 268 -17.58 15.22 25.33
N THR A 269 -17.68 13.91 25.57
CA THR A 269 -18.35 13.38 26.77
C THR A 269 -17.70 13.90 28.05
N ARG A 270 -16.36 13.89 28.13
CA ARG A 270 -15.64 14.41 29.30
C ARG A 270 -15.84 15.91 29.50
N LEU A 271 -15.89 16.68 28.42
CA LEU A 271 -16.13 18.12 28.49
C LEU A 271 -17.55 18.41 29.00
N ALA A 272 -18.54 17.66 28.53
CA ALA A 272 -19.92 17.75 28.99
C ALA A 272 -20.05 17.38 30.49
N GLU A 273 -19.40 16.31 30.95
CA GLU A 273 -19.35 15.93 32.36
C GLU A 273 -18.74 17.05 33.24
N MET A 274 -17.65 17.68 32.78
CA MET A 274 -17.05 18.82 33.48
C MET A 274 -17.98 20.04 33.54
N GLN A 275 -18.68 20.36 32.45
CA GLN A 275 -19.66 21.46 32.45
C GLN A 275 -20.85 21.17 33.37
N GLN A 276 -21.33 19.93 33.39
CA GLN A 276 -22.40 19.50 34.29
C GLN A 276 -21.99 19.68 35.75
N MET A 277 -20.79 19.22 36.12
CA MET A 277 -20.24 19.40 37.47
C MET A 277 -20.12 20.88 37.86
N GLN A 278 -19.75 21.77 36.92
CA GLN A 278 -19.70 23.21 37.18
C GLN A 278 -21.10 23.81 37.40
N LEU A 279 -22.08 23.42 36.59
CA LEU A 279 -23.47 23.87 36.74
C LEU A 279 -24.07 23.40 38.06
N ASP A 280 -23.85 22.14 38.44
CA ASP A 280 -24.32 21.58 39.71
C ASP A 280 -23.69 22.29 40.90
N ALA A 281 -22.37 22.56 40.86
CA ALA A 281 -21.68 23.33 41.89
C ALA A 281 -22.21 24.78 41.99
N MET A 282 -22.50 25.44 40.86
CA MET A 282 -23.13 26.76 40.86
C MET A 282 -24.54 26.74 41.46
N ASN A 283 -25.33 25.71 41.15
CA ASN A 283 -26.67 25.53 41.69
C ASN A 283 -26.67 25.27 43.20
N GLU A 284 -25.74 24.48 43.73
CA GLU A 284 -25.55 24.30 45.17
C GLU A 284 -25.17 25.61 45.88
N LEU A 285 -24.25 26.38 45.30
CA LEU A 285 -23.86 27.70 45.84
C LEU A 285 -25.03 28.71 45.80
N ALA A 286 -25.84 28.69 44.74
CA ALA A 286 -27.03 29.52 44.64
C ALA A 286 -28.12 29.08 45.64
N GLY A 287 -28.32 27.77 45.81
CA GLY A 287 -29.25 27.17 46.77
C GLY A 287 -28.89 27.48 48.22
N THR A 288 -27.62 27.31 48.60
CA THR A 288 -27.12 27.63 49.94
C THR A 288 -27.25 29.13 50.26
N LYS A 289 -27.05 30.03 49.29
CA LYS A 289 -27.31 31.47 49.45
C LYS A 289 -28.81 31.78 49.66
N LYS A 290 -29.72 31.12 48.92
CA LYS A 290 -31.18 31.28 49.11
C LYS A 290 -31.62 30.79 50.49
N VAL A 291 -31.12 29.64 50.95
CA VAL A 291 -31.43 29.09 52.29
C VAL A 291 -30.93 30.02 53.39
N LYS A 292 -29.68 30.52 53.31
CA LYS A 292 -29.15 31.51 54.27
C LYS A 292 -29.99 32.81 54.31
N ARG A 293 -30.46 33.30 53.17
CA ARG A 293 -31.35 34.47 53.09
C ARG A 293 -32.73 34.20 53.71
N ALA A 294 -33.34 33.06 53.44
CA ALA A 294 -34.63 32.68 54.01
C ALA A 294 -34.57 32.50 55.54
N VAL A 295 -33.50 31.86 56.04
CA VAL A 295 -33.26 31.70 57.49
C VAL A 295 -33.02 33.06 58.16
N ARG A 296 -32.28 33.96 57.53
CA ARG A 296 -32.05 35.33 58.04
C ARG A 296 -33.34 36.16 58.03
N GLY A 297 -34.14 36.12 56.97
CA GLY A 297 -35.42 36.82 56.91
C GLY A 297 -36.42 36.34 57.95
N ARG A 298 -36.52 35.02 58.18
CA ARG A 298 -37.39 34.44 59.22
C ARG A 298 -36.94 34.81 60.65
N ARG A 299 -35.63 35.01 60.87
CA ARG A 299 -35.10 35.47 62.17
C ARG A 299 -35.41 36.95 62.44
N VAL A 300 -35.41 37.80 61.41
CA VAL A 300 -35.75 39.23 61.52
C VAL A 300 -37.24 39.42 61.80
N VAL A 301 -38.11 38.73 61.05
CA VAL A 301 -39.57 38.82 61.24
C VAL A 301 -40.02 38.30 62.62
N LYS A 302 -39.31 37.32 63.20
CA LYS A 302 -39.60 36.82 64.55
C LYS A 302 -39.11 37.78 65.66
N GLY A 303 -38.19 38.70 65.36
CA GLY A 303 -37.75 39.75 66.29
C GLY A 303 -38.69 40.95 66.34
N GLU A 304 -39.35 41.29 65.23
CA GLU A 304 -40.26 42.45 65.14
C GLU A 304 -41.71 42.16 65.58
N ALA A 305 -42.10 40.88 65.73
CA ALA A 305 -43.44 40.49 66.18
C ALA A 305 -43.51 40.17 67.70
N GLY A 306 -42.47 40.53 68.47
CA GLY A 306 -42.29 40.18 69.87
C GLY A 306 -42.09 41.35 70.84
N GLU A 307 -42.27 42.60 70.38
CA GLU A 307 -42.42 43.81 71.21
C GLU A 307 -43.85 44.36 71.08
#